data_AF-A0A0N1MT97-F1
#
_entry.id   AF-A0A0N1MT97-F1
#
_cell.length_a   1.000
_cell.length_b   1.000
_cell.length_c   1.000
_cell.angle_alpha   90.00
_cell.angle_beta   90.00
_cell.angle_gamma   90.00
#
_symmetry.space_group_name_H-M   'P 1'
#
loop_
_entity.id
_entity.type
_entity.pdbx_description
1 polymer ?
#
loop_
_entity_poly.entity_id
_entity_poly.type
_entity_poly.pdbx_seq_one_letter_code
_entity_poly.pdbx_strand_id
1 'polypeptide(L)'
;MPLIERAARALAKAEHGTDDWNGLTAKDREQFKATAREVVKALRVPTPGMCLAGEHLLKKDRGLTVNVADVHDAWQNMVDEAVRLSPVSDG
;
A
#
# COMPACT_ATOMS: atom_id res chain seq x y z
N MET A 1 -4.63 -8.67 -9.53
CA MET A 1 -5.16 -7.30 -9.54
C MET A 1 -4.12 -6.38 -8.90
N PRO A 2 -3.80 -5.25 -9.52
CA PRO A 2 -2.84 -4.27 -9.01
C PRO A 2 -3.21 -3.75 -7.62
N LEU A 3 -2.24 -3.41 -6.77
CA LEU A 3 -2.52 -2.90 -5.42
C LEU A 3 -3.45 -1.68 -5.47
N ILE A 4 -3.16 -0.74 -6.38
CA ILE A 4 -3.94 0.50 -6.53
C ILE A 4 -5.38 0.21 -6.95
N GLU A 5 -5.60 -0.74 -7.86
CA GLU A 5 -6.96 -1.11 -8.26
C GLU A 5 -7.72 -1.83 -7.14
N ARG A 6 -7.04 -2.71 -6.40
CA ARG A 6 -7.63 -3.38 -5.24
C ARG A 6 -8.02 -2.37 -4.15
N ALA A 7 -7.18 -1.38 -3.88
CA ALA A 7 -7.46 -0.30 -2.95
C ALA A 7 -8.61 0.60 -3.46
N ALA A 8 -8.61 0.95 -4.74
CA ALA A 8 -9.67 1.76 -5.35
C ALA A 8 -11.05 1.08 -5.27
N ARG A 9 -11.13 -0.24 -5.52
CA ARG A 9 -12.35 -1.02 -5.34
C ARG A 9 -12.82 -1.05 -3.89
N ALA A 10 -11.90 -1.19 -2.94
CA ALA A 10 -12.23 -1.14 -1.52
C ALA A 10 -12.80 0.23 -1.12
N LEU A 11 -12.23 1.33 -1.64
CA LEU A 11 -12.74 2.69 -1.44
C LEU A 11 -14.15 2.85 -2.04
N ALA A 12 -14.35 2.43 -3.29
CA ALA A 12 -15.66 2.49 -3.94
C ALA A 12 -16.72 1.71 -3.17
N LYS A 13 -16.39 0.50 -2.70
CA LYS A 13 -17.28 -0.31 -1.87
C LYS A 13 -17.63 0.36 -0.55
N ALA A 14 -16.66 1.01 0.10
CA ALA A 14 -16.90 1.73 1.34
C ALA A 14 -17.82 2.95 1.15
N GLU A 15 -17.68 3.65 0.00
CA GLU A 15 -18.48 4.84 -0.31
C GLU A 15 -19.91 4.51 -0.76
N HIS A 16 -20.09 3.48 -1.60
CA HIS A 16 -21.38 3.15 -2.21
C HIS A 16 -22.12 2.00 -1.51
N GLY A 17 -21.52 1.37 -0.49
CA GLY A 17 -22.09 0.24 0.25
C GLY A 17 -22.21 -1.07 -0.54
N THR A 18 -21.85 -1.07 -1.83
CA THR A 18 -21.89 -2.22 -2.74
C THR A 18 -20.65 -2.23 -3.63
N ASP A 19 -20.25 -3.41 -4.10
CA ASP A 19 -19.10 -3.56 -5.01
C ASP A 19 -19.57 -3.44 -6.47
N ASP A 20 -20.02 -2.24 -6.87
CA ASP A 20 -20.43 -1.94 -8.25
C ASP A 20 -19.30 -1.28 -9.06
N TRP A 21 -18.06 -1.75 -8.89
CA TRP A 21 -16.91 -1.20 -9.60
C TRP A 21 -17.12 -1.16 -11.12
N ASN A 22 -17.80 -2.17 -11.67
CA ASN A 22 -18.04 -2.30 -13.10
C ASN A 22 -19.17 -1.37 -13.61
N GLY A 23 -20.05 -0.89 -12.73
CA GLY A 23 -21.04 0.14 -13.05
C GLY A 23 -20.50 1.57 -13.00
N LEU A 24 -19.37 1.80 -12.31
CA LEU A 24 -18.74 3.12 -12.23
C LEU A 24 -18.28 3.65 -13.58
N THR A 25 -18.36 4.97 -13.76
CA THR A 25 -17.78 5.63 -14.92
C THR A 25 -16.25 5.56 -14.89
N ALA A 26 -15.60 5.70 -16.05
CA ALA A 26 -14.14 5.74 -16.12
C ALA A 26 -13.55 6.87 -15.26
N LYS A 27 -14.25 8.02 -15.19
CA LYS A 27 -13.85 9.17 -14.36
C LYS A 27 -13.87 8.81 -12.87
N ASP A 28 -14.93 8.17 -12.41
CA ASP A 28 -15.06 7.80 -10.99
C ASP A 28 -14.02 6.75 -10.60
N ARG A 29 -13.79 5.75 -11.46
CA ARG A 29 -12.71 4.76 -11.24
C ARG A 29 -11.34 5.42 -11.13
N GLU A 30 -11.03 6.39 -11.97
CA GLU A 30 -9.76 7.12 -11.87
C GLU A 30 -9.68 8.00 -10.62
N GLN A 31 -10.80 8.58 -10.16
CA GLN A 31 -10.85 9.31 -8.90
C GLN A 31 -10.51 8.37 -7.71
N PHE A 32 -11.12 7.18 -7.64
CA PHE A 32 -10.81 6.21 -6.61
C PHE A 32 -9.37 5.71 -6.67
N LYS A 33 -8.82 5.49 -7.87
CA LYS A 33 -7.40 5.14 -8.04
C LYS A 33 -6.48 6.28 -7.60
N ALA A 34 -6.82 7.54 -7.87
CA ALA A 34 -6.06 8.70 -7.41
C ALA A 34 -6.05 8.76 -5.87
N THR A 35 -7.21 8.63 -5.23
CA THR A 35 -7.32 8.56 -3.77
C THR A 35 -6.50 7.39 -3.21
N ALA A 36 -6.57 6.21 -3.83
CA ALA A 36 -5.79 5.05 -3.42
C ALA A 36 -4.27 5.31 -3.49
N ARG A 37 -3.80 6.02 -4.53
CA ARG A 37 -2.37 6.40 -4.64
C ARG A 37 -1.96 7.32 -3.50
N GLU A 38 -2.77 8.30 -3.12
CA GLU A 38 -2.47 9.21 -2.02
C GLU A 38 -2.42 8.48 -0.66
N VAL A 39 -3.37 7.57 -0.41
CA VAL A 39 -3.33 6.73 0.80
C VAL A 39 -2.07 5.87 0.85
N VAL A 40 -1.70 5.23 -0.27
CA VAL A 40 -0.48 4.41 -0.33
C VAL A 40 0.78 5.25 -0.16
N LYS A 41 0.85 6.46 -0.72
CA LYS A 41 1.95 7.41 -0.46
C LYS A 41 2.06 7.76 1.02
N ALA A 42 0.94 8.00 1.70
CA ALA A 42 0.94 8.27 3.13
C ALA A 42 1.44 7.06 3.95
N LEU A 43 1.05 5.83 3.55
CA LEU A 43 1.52 4.60 4.17
C LEU A 43 2.97 4.25 3.83
N ARG A 44 3.55 4.83 2.77
CA ARG A 44 4.93 4.56 2.34
C ARG A 44 5.94 4.88 3.45
N VAL A 45 5.71 5.92 4.24
CA VAL A 45 6.60 6.29 5.34
C VAL A 45 6.11 5.62 6.63
N PRO A 46 6.85 4.65 7.19
CA PRO A 46 6.44 3.99 8.42
C PRO A 46 6.62 4.93 9.62
N THR A 47 5.76 4.78 10.61
CA THR A 47 5.91 5.53 11.87
C THR A 47 7.08 4.98 12.69
N PRO A 48 7.68 5.77 13.61
CA PRO A 48 8.74 5.27 14.49
C PRO A 48 8.33 4.02 15.29
N GLY A 49 7.07 3.96 15.74
CA GLY A 49 6.54 2.80 16.44
C GLY A 49 6.50 1.52 15.59
N MET A 50 6.21 1.63 14.29
CA MET A 50 6.28 0.50 13.36
C MET A 50 7.71 -0.02 13.22
N CYS A 51 8.68 0.89 13.09
CA CYS A 51 10.08 0.49 12.95
C CYS A 51 10.63 -0.17 14.21
N LEU A 52 10.29 0.35 15.39
CA LEU A 52 10.66 -0.26 16.68
C LEU A 52 10.03 -1.65 16.85
N ALA A 53 8.76 -1.81 16.48
CA ALA A 53 8.08 -3.11 16.54
C ALA A 53 8.77 -4.13 15.61
N GLY A 54 9.13 -3.73 14.40
CA GLY A 54 9.86 -4.58 13.45
C GLY A 54 11.26 -4.95 13.92
N GLU A 55 12.03 -3.98 14.43
CA GLU A 55 13.36 -4.21 15.00
C GLU A 55 13.27 -5.20 16.17
N HIS A 56 12.33 -4.99 17.09
CA HIS A 56 12.13 -5.86 18.25
C HIS A 56 11.82 -7.30 17.84
N LEU A 57 10.89 -7.50 16.91
CA LEU A 57 10.53 -8.81 16.36
C LEU A 57 11.77 -9.52 15.76
N LEU A 58 12.53 -8.83 14.91
CA LEU A 58 13.67 -9.43 14.21
C LEU A 58 14.83 -9.73 15.17
N LYS A 59 15.06 -8.86 16.14
CA LYS A 59 16.13 -9.02 17.13
C LYS A 59 15.81 -10.09 18.17
N LYS A 60 14.64 -10.03 18.78
CA LYS A 60 14.27 -10.91 19.90
C LYS A 60 13.83 -12.29 19.42
N ASP A 61 13.00 -12.35 18.40
CA ASP A 61 12.34 -13.61 18.03
C ASP A 61 13.11 -14.37 16.95
N ARG A 62 14.02 -13.69 16.23
CA ARG A 62 14.81 -14.28 15.14
C ARG A 62 16.33 -14.18 15.34
N GLY A 63 16.79 -13.52 16.40
CA GLY A 63 18.22 -13.36 16.70
C GLY A 63 18.99 -12.54 15.65
N LEU A 64 18.29 -11.76 14.82
CA LEU A 64 18.91 -10.96 13.76
C LEU A 64 19.37 -9.61 14.30
N THR A 65 20.52 -9.14 13.84
CA THR A 65 20.97 -7.78 14.13
C THR A 65 20.54 -6.87 12.99
N VAL A 66 19.48 -6.09 13.23
CA VAL A 66 18.99 -5.03 12.35
C VAL A 66 18.81 -3.77 13.17
N ASN A 67 18.93 -2.62 12.55
CA ASN A 67 18.62 -1.34 13.16
C ASN A 67 17.26 -0.80 12.67
N VAL A 68 16.77 0.25 13.32
CA VAL A 68 15.48 0.90 12.99
C VAL A 68 15.44 1.44 11.56
N ALA A 69 16.57 1.90 11.01
CA ALA A 69 16.65 2.39 9.64
C ALA A 69 16.53 1.26 8.61
N ASP A 70 17.11 0.09 8.88
CA ASP A 70 16.96 -1.10 8.01
C ASP A 70 15.48 -1.50 7.88
N VAL A 71 14.73 -1.44 8.99
CA VAL A 71 13.28 -1.73 9.00
C VAL A 71 12.49 -0.67 8.25
N HIS A 72 12.84 0.60 8.42
CA HIS A 72 12.24 1.70 7.69
C HIS A 72 12.41 1.53 6.17
N ASP A 73 13.62 1.26 5.72
CA ASP A 73 13.94 1.13 4.29
C ASP A 73 13.32 -0.13 3.69
N ALA A 74 13.32 -1.24 4.44
CA ALA A 74 12.63 -2.46 4.03
C ALA A 74 11.13 -2.22 3.82
N TRP A 75 10.48 -1.45 4.69
CA TRP A 75 9.07 -1.08 4.52
C TRP A 75 8.85 -0.25 3.25
N GLN A 76 9.64 0.79 3.03
CA GLN A 76 9.52 1.62 1.83
C GLN A 76 9.66 0.78 0.55
N ASN A 77 10.67 -0.09 0.52
CA ASN A 77 10.91 -0.99 -0.62
C ASN A 77 9.75 -1.96 -0.87
N MET A 78 9.13 -2.52 0.20
CA MET A 78 7.97 -3.39 0.06
C MET A 78 6.75 -2.64 -0.51
N VAL A 79 6.51 -1.41 -0.05
CA VAL A 79 5.40 -0.58 -0.58
C VAL A 79 5.66 -0.20 -2.04
N ASP A 80 6.89 0.23 -2.36
CA ASP A 80 7.27 0.59 -3.73
C ASP A 80 7.13 -0.62 -4.68
N GLU A 81 7.55 -1.81 -4.25
CA GLU A 81 7.38 -3.04 -5.02
C GLU A 81 5.91 -3.40 -5.25
N ALA A 82 5.09 -3.27 -4.20
CA ALA A 82 3.66 -3.57 -4.28
C ALA A 82 2.91 -2.61 -5.24
N VAL A 83 3.41 -1.37 -5.40
CA VAL A 83 2.89 -0.41 -6.37
C VAL A 83 3.45 -0.66 -7.78
N ARG A 84 4.75 -1.00 -7.90
CA ARG A 84 5.44 -1.28 -9.17
C ARG A 84 4.85 -2.46 -9.93
N LEU A 85 4.39 -3.50 -9.24
CA LEU A 85 3.72 -4.66 -9.85
C LEU A 85 2.28 -4.38 -10.34
N SER A 86 1.84 -3.12 -10.33
CA SER A 86 0.70 -2.71 -11.13
C SER A 86 1.13 -2.78 -12.61
N PRO A 87 0.43 -3.53 -13.48
CA PRO A 87 0.81 -3.70 -14.87
C PRO A 87 0.96 -2.31 -15.46
N VAL A 88 2.16 -2.06 -15.95
CA VAL A 88 2.38 -1.05 -16.96
C VAL A 88 1.39 -1.42 -18.07
N SER A 89 0.42 -0.55 -18.32
CA SER A 89 -0.35 -0.63 -19.55
C SER A 89 0.66 -0.44 -20.67
N ASP A 90 1.19 -1.54 -21.21
CA ASP A 90 1.86 -1.53 -22.49
C ASP A 90 0.82 -1.03 -23.51
N GLY A 91 1.18 0.07 -24.16
CA GLY A 91 0.33 0.79 -25.12
C GLY A 91 0.07 0.02 -26.41
#